data_AF-A0A9W4NRF4-F1
#
_entry.id   AF-A0A9W4NRF4-F1
#
_cell.length_a   1.000
_cell.length_b   1.000
_cell.length_c   1.000
_cell.angle_alpha   90.00
_cell.angle_beta   90.00
_cell.angle_gamma   90.00
#
_symmetry.space_group_name_H-M   'P 1'
#
loop_
_entity.id
_entity.type
_entity.pdbx_description
1 polymer ?
#
loop_
_entity_poly.entity_id
_entity_poly.type
_entity_poly.pdbx_seq_one_letter_code
_entity_poly.pdbx_strand_id
1 'polypeptide(L)'
;MISILDFPTEILWIIASTLEGGDISALARTHSTLYPKLRLALIKYNIRHQNSSALHWAAKNNNRAFAKTLLSYRADVNALHDGFSPLMTAAKYGSELVTNLFLRKKNLHVNRRNADGESALWYSVAKGSPAVLNQLLQHPSVKIDLPNREGQTVLWLAVFRGNRELVSLLLSRGANPNTMDRYGMSPWIQSCVRRGESIKYLLLDHLKAVFPDIFS
;
A
#
# COMPACT_ATOMS: atom_id res chain seq x y z
N MET A 1 34.65 -0.81 38.62
CA MET A 1 33.93 -0.16 37.51
C MET A 1 32.84 -1.13 37.09
N ILE A 2 31.56 -0.77 37.22
CA ILE A 2 30.45 -1.68 36.89
C ILE A 2 30.44 -1.86 35.37
N SER A 3 30.58 -3.10 34.90
CA SER A 3 30.55 -3.39 33.47
C SER A 3 29.12 -3.34 32.97
N ILE A 4 28.92 -2.93 31.72
CA ILE A 4 27.58 -2.97 31.10
C ILE A 4 27.03 -4.41 31.06
N LEU A 5 27.92 -5.41 31.10
CA LEU A 5 27.61 -6.84 31.17
C LEU A 5 26.91 -7.26 32.48
N ASP A 6 27.06 -6.45 33.53
CA ASP A 6 26.54 -6.72 34.88
C ASP A 6 25.11 -6.19 35.04
N PHE A 7 24.59 -5.41 34.07
CA PHE A 7 23.24 -4.90 34.14
C PHE A 7 22.18 -5.98 33.88
N PRO A 8 21.04 -5.91 34.60
CA PRO A 8 19.85 -6.70 34.27
C PRO A 8 19.41 -6.46 32.83
N THR A 9 18.78 -7.49 32.24
CA THR A 9 18.33 -7.47 30.84
C THR A 9 17.39 -6.29 30.57
N GLU A 10 16.57 -5.92 31.54
CA GLU A 10 15.62 -4.81 31.48
C GLU A 10 16.33 -3.44 31.34
N ILE A 11 17.45 -3.24 32.01
CA ILE A 11 18.24 -2.00 31.93
C ILE A 11 18.99 -1.95 30.59
N LEU A 12 19.57 -3.09 30.17
CA LEU A 12 20.18 -3.22 28.84
C LEU A 12 19.18 -2.93 27.72
N TRP A 13 17.91 -3.26 27.92
CA TRP A 13 16.82 -2.94 27.00
C TRP A 13 16.50 -1.45 26.91
N ILE A 14 16.45 -0.75 28.04
CA ILE A 14 16.22 0.70 28.07
C ILE A 14 17.36 1.43 27.33
N ILE A 15 18.61 1.05 27.61
CA ILE A 15 19.79 1.60 26.94
C ILE A 15 19.75 1.31 25.43
N ALA A 16 19.43 0.08 25.03
CA ALA A 16 19.28 -0.27 23.61
C ALA A 16 18.13 0.49 22.93
N SER A 17 17.07 0.85 23.68
CA SER A 17 15.94 1.62 23.13
C SER A 17 16.25 3.09 22.86
N THR A 18 17.34 3.61 23.43
CA THR A 18 17.81 5.00 23.25
C THR A 18 18.93 5.13 22.22
N LEU A 19 19.46 4.03 21.70
CA LEU A 19 20.59 3.99 20.76
C LEU A 19 20.12 3.80 19.31
N GLU A 20 20.86 4.30 18.32
CA GLU A 20 20.56 4.04 16.91
C GLU A 20 20.95 2.61 16.49
N GLY A 21 20.34 2.07 15.42
CA GLY A 21 20.55 0.66 15.03
C GLY A 21 22.01 0.33 14.66
N GLY A 22 22.79 1.34 14.25
CA GLY A 22 24.24 1.24 14.07
C GLY A 22 24.97 1.02 15.40
N ASP A 23 24.61 1.78 16.43
CA ASP A 23 25.21 1.73 17.77
C ASP A 23 24.86 0.45 18.51
N ILE A 24 23.61 -0.03 18.40
CA ILE A 24 23.23 -1.32 19.00
C ILE A 24 23.99 -2.47 18.31
N SER A 25 24.22 -2.38 17.00
CA SER A 25 24.97 -3.38 16.23
C SER A 25 26.47 -3.34 16.55
N ALA A 26 27.03 -2.15 16.77
CA ALA A 26 28.40 -1.98 17.26
C ALA A 26 28.56 -2.55 18.69
N LEU A 27 27.65 -2.20 19.60
CA LEU A 27 27.63 -2.69 20.99
C LEU A 27 27.45 -4.21 21.07
N ALA A 28 26.68 -4.80 20.16
CA ALA A 28 26.49 -6.24 20.09
C ALA A 28 27.71 -6.98 19.49
N ARG A 29 28.56 -6.30 18.71
CA ARG A 29 29.78 -6.87 18.11
C ARG A 29 31.00 -6.76 19.02
N THR A 30 31.02 -5.82 19.97
CA THR A 30 32.15 -5.67 20.91
C THR A 30 32.23 -6.81 21.92
N HIS A 31 31.10 -7.46 22.24
CA HIS A 31 31.06 -8.53 23.23
C HIS A 31 30.17 -9.69 22.77
N SER A 32 30.79 -10.84 22.52
CA SER A 32 30.13 -12.09 22.09
C SER A 32 29.04 -12.58 23.05
N THR A 33 29.14 -12.24 24.34
CA THR A 33 28.18 -12.59 25.40
C THR A 33 26.98 -11.65 25.50
N LEU A 34 27.09 -10.42 24.98
CA LEU A 34 26.00 -9.43 24.93
C LEU A 34 25.09 -9.66 23.73
N TYR A 35 25.62 -10.18 22.62
CA TYR A 35 24.86 -10.40 21.39
C TYR A 35 23.58 -11.23 21.62
N PRO A 36 23.59 -12.40 22.29
CA PRO A 36 22.36 -13.18 22.50
C PRO A 36 21.32 -12.44 23.38
N LYS A 37 21.79 -11.68 24.37
CA LYS A 37 20.94 -10.91 25.31
C LYS A 37 20.27 -9.71 24.62
N LEU A 38 21.00 -9.04 23.74
CA LEU A 38 20.52 -7.87 23.00
C LEU A 38 19.86 -8.22 21.66
N ARG A 39 20.07 -9.40 21.08
CA ARG A 39 19.57 -9.79 19.75
C ARG A 39 18.07 -9.58 19.60
N LEU A 40 17.28 -9.97 20.59
CA LEU A 40 15.83 -9.77 20.58
C LEU A 40 15.44 -8.28 20.67
N ALA A 41 16.17 -7.49 21.43
CA ALA A 41 15.98 -6.04 21.53
C ALA A 41 16.39 -5.33 20.24
N LEU A 42 17.50 -5.75 19.61
CA LEU A 42 18.04 -5.24 18.36
C LEU A 42 17.13 -5.59 17.17
N ILE A 43 16.59 -6.80 17.15
CA ILE A 43 15.55 -7.20 16.18
C ILE A 43 14.28 -6.37 16.38
N LYS A 44 13.81 -6.20 17.63
CA LYS A 44 12.63 -5.36 17.91
C LYS A 44 12.88 -3.88 17.59
N TYR A 45 14.09 -3.38 17.84
CA TYR A 45 14.51 -2.03 17.53
C TYR A 45 14.58 -1.82 16.00
N ASN A 46 15.27 -2.69 15.25
CA ASN A 46 15.33 -2.60 13.79
C ASN A 46 13.95 -2.77 13.14
N ILE A 47 13.11 -3.67 13.67
CA ILE A 47 11.71 -3.80 13.24
C ILE A 47 10.87 -2.57 13.65
N ARG A 48 11.26 -1.77 14.65
CA ARG A 48 10.51 -0.55 15.01
C ARG A 48 11.03 0.69 14.28
N HIS A 49 12.33 0.80 14.07
CA HIS A 49 13.02 2.03 13.65
C HIS A 49 13.66 1.96 12.25
N GLN A 50 14.01 0.77 11.74
CA GLN A 50 14.52 0.54 10.37
C GLN A 50 13.48 -0.10 9.44
N ASN A 51 12.21 -0.04 9.85
CA ASN A 51 11.04 -0.81 9.41
C ASN A 51 10.66 -0.71 7.92
N SER A 52 11.28 0.21 7.19
CA SER A 52 10.95 0.56 5.82
C SER A 52 11.17 -0.59 4.83
N SER A 53 12.12 -1.50 5.05
CA SER A 53 12.45 -2.51 4.02
C SER A 53 11.75 -3.87 4.23
N ALA A 54 11.55 -4.31 5.46
CA ALA A 54 11.15 -5.70 5.74
C ALA A 54 9.68 -5.98 5.40
N LEU A 55 8.76 -5.08 5.78
CA LEU A 55 7.35 -5.20 5.39
C LEU A 55 7.16 -5.01 3.89
N HIS A 56 7.93 -4.14 3.25
CA HIS A 56 7.93 -3.97 1.79
C HIS A 56 8.48 -5.19 1.08
N TRP A 57 9.51 -5.85 1.61
CA TRP A 57 10.00 -7.12 1.07
C TRP A 57 8.94 -8.21 1.20
N ALA A 58 8.29 -8.33 2.36
CA ALA A 58 7.21 -9.29 2.55
C ALA A 58 6.03 -9.01 1.59
N ALA A 59 5.69 -7.73 1.42
CA ALA A 59 4.67 -7.26 0.49
C ALA A 59 5.03 -7.46 -0.98
N LYS A 60 6.30 -7.31 -1.36
CA LYS A 60 6.77 -7.57 -2.73
C LYS A 60 6.73 -9.05 -3.09
N ASN A 61 7.02 -9.92 -2.13
CA ASN A 61 7.10 -11.37 -2.33
C ASN A 61 5.83 -12.12 -1.90
N ASN A 62 4.73 -11.41 -1.60
CA ASN A 62 3.49 -11.97 -1.08
C ASN A 62 3.68 -12.91 0.14
N ASN A 63 4.74 -12.71 0.93
CA ASN A 63 5.09 -13.58 2.05
C ASN A 63 4.27 -13.22 3.30
N ARG A 64 3.04 -13.73 3.36
CA ARG A 64 2.09 -13.48 4.45
C ARG A 64 2.60 -13.97 5.81
N ALA A 65 3.29 -15.11 5.87
CA ALA A 65 3.81 -15.65 7.12
C ALA A 65 4.84 -14.68 7.73
N PHE A 66 5.78 -14.22 6.92
CA PHE A 66 6.79 -13.26 7.36
C PHE A 66 6.18 -11.91 7.73
N ALA A 67 5.26 -11.38 6.91
CA ALA A 67 4.53 -10.15 7.24
C ALA A 67 3.77 -10.27 8.57
N LYS A 68 3.12 -11.42 8.84
CA LYS A 68 2.41 -11.68 10.11
C LYS A 68 3.36 -11.66 11.30
N THR A 69 4.55 -12.26 11.16
CA THR A 69 5.61 -12.24 12.17
C THR A 69 6.12 -10.82 12.42
N LEU A 70 6.38 -10.02 11.37
CA LEU A 70 6.82 -8.63 11.54
C LEU A 70 5.76 -7.80 12.31
N LEU A 71 4.49 -7.96 11.94
CA LEU A 71 3.39 -7.26 12.61
C LEU A 71 3.19 -7.71 14.07
N SER A 72 3.50 -8.96 14.44
CA SER A 72 3.43 -9.40 15.84
C SER A 72 4.55 -8.77 16.69
N TYR A 73 5.67 -8.41 16.08
CA TYR A 73 6.73 -7.63 16.70
C TYR A 73 6.48 -6.11 16.68
N ARG A 74 5.25 -5.67 16.39
CA ARG A 74 4.84 -4.27 16.30
C ARG A 74 5.54 -3.49 15.18
N ALA A 75 5.84 -4.14 14.05
CA ALA A 75 6.16 -3.42 12.82
C ALA A 75 5.01 -2.45 12.47
N ASP A 76 5.36 -1.23 12.07
CA ASP A 76 4.44 -0.22 11.59
C ASP A 76 3.97 -0.60 10.19
N VAL A 77 2.69 -0.96 10.09
CA VAL A 77 2.02 -1.28 8.83
C VAL A 77 1.98 -0.11 7.84
N ASN A 78 2.30 1.11 8.29
CA ASN A 78 2.35 2.32 7.48
C ASN A 78 3.78 2.83 7.21
N ALA A 79 4.81 2.08 7.59
CA ALA A 79 6.21 2.49 7.41
C ALA A 79 6.48 2.90 5.95
N LEU A 80 7.20 4.00 5.75
CA LEU A 80 7.51 4.48 4.41
C LEU A 80 8.90 4.03 3.97
N HIS A 81 9.00 3.65 2.69
CA HIS A 81 10.25 3.35 2.01
C HIS A 81 10.18 3.94 0.61
N ASP A 82 11.08 4.86 0.28
CA ASP A 82 11.10 5.59 -1.00
C ASP A 82 9.75 6.23 -1.36
N GLY A 83 9.01 6.71 -0.34
CA GLY A 83 7.67 7.30 -0.52
C GLY A 83 6.52 6.29 -0.66
N PHE A 84 6.79 4.99 -0.63
CA PHE A 84 5.79 3.93 -0.68
C PHE A 84 5.44 3.42 0.71
N SER A 85 4.15 3.18 0.95
CA SER A 85 3.70 2.37 2.08
C SER A 85 3.77 0.87 1.75
N PRO A 86 3.77 -0.04 2.74
CA PRO A 86 3.81 -1.47 2.49
C PRO A 86 2.58 -1.93 1.69
N LEU A 87 1.42 -1.29 1.90
CA LEU A 87 0.20 -1.56 1.12
C LEU A 87 0.34 -1.16 -0.35
N MET A 88 0.97 -0.02 -0.65
CA MET A 88 1.27 0.36 -2.04
C MET A 88 2.21 -0.64 -2.69
N THR A 89 3.23 -1.10 -1.98
CA THR A 89 4.13 -2.15 -2.47
C THR A 89 3.36 -3.44 -2.74
N ALA A 90 2.51 -3.89 -1.82
CA ALA A 90 1.69 -5.08 -2.01
C ALA A 90 0.82 -4.95 -3.28
N ALA A 91 0.19 -3.79 -3.48
CA ALA A 91 -0.64 -3.55 -4.65
C ALA A 91 0.16 -3.49 -5.96
N LYS A 92 1.33 -2.83 -5.96
CA LYS A 92 2.25 -2.74 -7.10
C LYS A 92 2.72 -4.11 -7.59
N TYR A 93 2.87 -5.07 -6.68
CA TYR A 93 3.29 -6.43 -6.99
C TYR A 93 2.14 -7.45 -7.05
N GLY A 94 0.88 -7.05 -6.86
CA GLY A 94 -0.26 -7.96 -6.91
C GLY A 94 -0.31 -8.96 -5.73
N SER A 95 0.22 -8.59 -4.56
CA SER A 95 0.37 -9.49 -3.42
C SER A 95 -0.89 -9.60 -2.57
N GLU A 96 -1.79 -10.46 -3.00
CA GLU A 96 -3.14 -10.64 -2.45
C GLU A 96 -3.17 -11.08 -0.97
N LEU A 97 -2.29 -12.00 -0.57
CA LEU A 97 -2.30 -12.56 0.79
C LEU A 97 -1.84 -11.52 1.80
N VAL A 98 -0.84 -10.73 1.42
CA VAL A 98 -0.31 -9.65 2.24
C VAL A 98 -1.26 -8.45 2.25
N THR A 99 -1.89 -8.11 1.12
CA THR A 99 -2.91 -7.06 1.05
C THR A 99 -4.06 -7.35 2.02
N ASN A 100 -4.62 -8.56 1.99
CA ASN A 100 -5.68 -8.97 2.92
C ASN A 100 -5.23 -8.88 4.40
N LEU A 101 -3.99 -9.26 4.70
CA LEU A 101 -3.42 -9.16 6.04
C LEU A 101 -3.33 -7.72 6.53
N PHE A 102 -2.87 -6.80 5.68
CA PHE A 102 -2.74 -5.38 6.02
C PHE A 102 -4.10 -4.72 6.21
N LEU A 103 -5.08 -4.99 5.34
CA LEU A 103 -6.43 -4.42 5.41
C LEU A 103 -7.19 -4.74 6.71
N ARG A 104 -6.76 -5.76 7.47
CA ARG A 104 -7.32 -6.09 8.78
C ARG A 104 -6.75 -5.24 9.93
N LYS A 105 -5.76 -4.38 9.68
CA LYS A 105 -5.13 -3.55 10.71
C LYS A 105 -5.91 -2.27 10.93
N LYS A 106 -6.38 -2.06 12.17
CA LYS A 106 -7.20 -0.90 12.55
C LYS A 106 -6.53 0.45 12.30
N ASN A 107 -5.20 0.52 12.41
CA ASN A 107 -4.42 1.74 12.23
C ASN A 107 -3.87 1.92 10.80
N LEU A 108 -4.36 1.16 9.81
CA LEU A 108 -3.90 1.25 8.43
C LEU A 108 -4.36 2.56 7.76
N HIS A 109 -3.42 3.25 7.12
CA HIS A 109 -3.72 4.40 6.26
C HIS A 109 -4.01 3.96 4.82
N VAL A 110 -5.17 3.35 4.60
CA VAL A 110 -5.53 2.70 3.32
C VAL A 110 -5.51 3.66 2.11
N ASN A 111 -5.84 4.93 2.33
CA ASN A 111 -5.89 5.97 1.29
C ASN A 111 -4.61 6.81 1.21
N ARG A 112 -3.52 6.40 1.87
CA ARG A 112 -2.26 7.14 1.78
C ARG A 112 -1.86 7.28 0.31
N ARG A 113 -1.26 8.42 -0.01
CA ARG A 113 -0.76 8.76 -1.35
C ARG A 113 0.75 9.00 -1.28
N ASN A 114 1.48 8.58 -2.31
CA ASN A 114 2.91 8.87 -2.44
C ASN A 114 3.12 10.31 -2.94
N ALA A 115 4.36 10.67 -3.28
CA ALA A 115 4.67 11.98 -3.87
C ALA A 115 3.77 12.25 -5.08
N ASP A 116 3.65 11.30 -6.03
CA ASP A 116 2.86 11.44 -7.25
C ASP A 116 1.34 11.47 -7.06
N GLY A 117 0.89 11.41 -5.80
CA GLY A 117 -0.53 11.39 -5.48
C GLY A 117 -1.17 10.02 -5.71
N GLU A 118 -0.38 8.98 -5.91
CA GLU A 118 -0.86 7.63 -6.20
C GLU A 118 -1.05 6.83 -4.90
N SER A 119 -2.18 6.14 -4.78
CA SER A 119 -2.51 5.30 -3.62
C SER A 119 -2.30 3.81 -3.91
N ALA A 120 -2.51 2.94 -2.91
CA ALA A 120 -2.51 1.49 -3.15
C ALA A 120 -3.57 1.07 -4.20
N LEU A 121 -4.71 1.76 -4.25
CA LEU A 121 -5.75 1.51 -5.24
C LEU A 121 -5.24 1.77 -6.66
N TRP A 122 -4.51 2.87 -6.85
CA TRP A 122 -3.86 3.20 -8.13
C TRP A 122 -2.92 2.08 -8.58
N TYR A 123 -2.03 1.64 -7.69
CA TYR A 123 -1.09 0.56 -8.00
C TYR A 123 -1.76 -0.77 -8.30
N SER A 124 -2.91 -1.08 -7.71
CA SER A 124 -3.65 -2.31 -8.03
C SER A 124 -4.16 -2.31 -9.49
N VAL A 125 -4.59 -1.15 -9.99
CA VAL A 125 -5.02 -0.96 -11.39
C VAL A 125 -3.81 -0.89 -12.33
N ALA A 126 -2.74 -0.20 -11.92
CA ALA A 126 -1.48 -0.12 -12.67
C ALA A 126 -0.81 -1.50 -12.81
N LYS A 127 -0.92 -2.37 -11.82
CA LYS A 127 -0.48 -3.75 -11.93
C LYS A 127 -1.43 -4.58 -12.81
N GLY A 128 -2.71 -4.24 -12.80
CA GLY A 128 -3.77 -5.00 -13.44
C GLY A 128 -4.15 -6.24 -12.64
N SER A 129 -4.27 -6.11 -11.31
CA SER A 129 -4.63 -7.20 -10.40
C SER A 129 -6.08 -7.05 -9.90
N PRO A 130 -7.08 -7.70 -10.53
CA PRO A 130 -8.48 -7.63 -10.10
C PRO A 130 -8.69 -8.09 -8.66
N ALA A 131 -7.94 -9.09 -8.19
CA ALA A 131 -8.06 -9.62 -6.84
C ALA A 131 -7.66 -8.59 -5.77
N VAL A 132 -6.50 -7.93 -5.92
CA VAL A 132 -6.08 -6.84 -5.02
C VAL A 132 -7.03 -5.65 -5.11
N LEU A 133 -7.45 -5.29 -6.32
CA LEU A 133 -8.41 -4.22 -6.54
C LEU A 133 -9.72 -4.50 -5.78
N ASN A 134 -10.27 -5.69 -5.92
CA ASN A 134 -11.50 -6.10 -5.24
C ASN A 134 -11.34 -6.08 -3.72
N GLN A 135 -10.20 -6.56 -3.18
CA GLN A 135 -9.91 -6.51 -1.74
C GLN A 135 -9.89 -5.07 -1.22
N LEU A 136 -9.24 -4.15 -1.95
CA LEU A 136 -9.20 -2.74 -1.58
C LEU A 136 -10.61 -2.11 -1.65
N LEU A 137 -11.35 -2.34 -2.73
CA LEU A 137 -12.70 -1.79 -2.91
C LEU A 137 -13.74 -2.36 -1.93
N GLN A 138 -13.46 -3.46 -1.24
CA GLN A 138 -14.31 -3.98 -0.15
C GLN A 138 -14.01 -3.31 1.19
N HIS A 139 -12.88 -2.61 1.33
CA HIS A 139 -12.53 -1.96 2.58
C HIS A 139 -13.34 -0.67 2.74
N PRO A 140 -14.09 -0.48 3.85
CA PRO A 140 -15.12 0.56 3.97
C PRO A 140 -14.58 1.98 3.88
N SER A 141 -13.32 2.20 4.26
CA SER A 141 -12.70 3.52 4.22
C SER A 141 -12.05 3.87 2.88
N VAL A 142 -12.04 2.98 1.88
CA VAL A 142 -11.34 3.24 0.61
C VAL A 142 -12.06 4.31 -0.20
N LYS A 143 -11.28 5.29 -0.69
CA LYS A 143 -11.75 6.35 -1.58
C LYS A 143 -11.36 6.01 -3.02
N ILE A 144 -12.37 5.83 -3.87
CA ILE A 144 -12.20 5.35 -5.25
C ILE A 144 -11.66 6.45 -6.16
N ASP A 145 -12.25 7.65 -6.11
CA ASP A 145 -11.93 8.76 -7.01
C ASP A 145 -10.82 9.67 -6.47
N LEU A 146 -9.83 9.12 -5.76
CA LEU A 146 -8.64 9.90 -5.41
C LEU A 146 -7.85 10.22 -6.68
N PRO A 147 -7.66 11.50 -7.04
CA PRO A 147 -6.84 11.85 -8.20
C PRO A 147 -5.36 11.61 -7.89
N ASN A 148 -4.50 11.46 -8.90
CA ASN A 148 -3.05 11.63 -8.77
C ASN A 148 -2.66 13.12 -8.90
N ARG A 149 -1.37 13.46 -9.02
CA ARG A 149 -0.91 14.85 -9.27
C ARG A 149 -1.39 15.45 -10.58
N GLU A 150 -1.75 14.61 -11.55
CA GLU A 150 -2.27 14.99 -12.86
C GLU A 150 -3.79 15.24 -12.82
N GLY A 151 -4.46 14.96 -11.70
CA GLY A 151 -5.93 14.97 -11.63
C GLY A 151 -6.58 13.66 -12.10
N GLN A 152 -5.80 12.66 -12.48
CA GLN A 152 -6.30 11.40 -13.03
C GLN A 152 -6.75 10.46 -11.90
N THR A 153 -7.92 9.85 -12.05
CA THR A 153 -8.43 8.84 -11.11
C THR A 153 -8.01 7.42 -11.52
N VAL A 154 -8.25 6.44 -10.64
CA VAL A 154 -7.99 5.03 -10.96
C VAL A 154 -8.84 4.51 -12.13
N LEU A 155 -10.04 5.06 -12.34
CA LEU A 155 -10.88 4.74 -13.49
C LEU A 155 -10.27 5.28 -14.80
N TRP A 156 -9.70 6.50 -14.76
CA TRP A 156 -8.96 7.05 -15.90
C TRP A 156 -7.83 6.09 -16.32
N LEU A 157 -7.07 5.58 -15.35
CA LEU A 157 -5.98 4.64 -15.62
C LEU A 157 -6.49 3.30 -16.21
N ALA A 158 -7.60 2.76 -15.70
CA ALA A 158 -8.19 1.53 -16.21
C ALA A 158 -8.64 1.67 -17.67
N VAL A 159 -9.28 2.79 -18.01
CA VAL A 159 -9.68 3.14 -19.39
C VAL A 159 -8.44 3.36 -20.26
N PHE A 160 -7.45 4.11 -19.77
CA PHE A 160 -6.19 4.35 -20.47
C PHE A 160 -5.47 3.04 -20.81
N ARG A 161 -5.51 2.03 -19.93
CA ARG A 161 -4.93 0.71 -20.18
C ARG A 161 -5.78 -0.20 -21.06
N GLY A 162 -7.03 0.16 -21.33
CA GLY A 162 -7.93 -0.66 -22.12
C GLY A 162 -8.44 -1.91 -21.38
N ASN A 163 -8.36 -1.96 -20.04
CA ASN A 163 -8.75 -3.15 -19.28
C ASN A 163 -10.23 -3.11 -18.91
N ARG A 164 -11.08 -3.74 -19.74
CA ARG A 164 -12.54 -3.79 -19.58
C ARG A 164 -12.99 -4.37 -18.23
N GLU A 165 -12.29 -5.39 -17.71
CA GLU A 165 -12.64 -6.02 -16.43
C GLU A 165 -12.47 -5.03 -15.27
N LEU A 166 -11.33 -4.31 -15.22
CA LEU A 166 -11.08 -3.31 -14.18
C LEU A 166 -12.04 -2.12 -14.29
N VAL A 167 -12.36 -1.68 -15.51
CA VAL A 167 -13.36 -0.62 -15.74
C VAL A 167 -14.72 -1.06 -15.19
N SER A 168 -15.18 -2.25 -15.55
CA SER A 168 -16.46 -2.80 -15.06
C SER A 168 -16.49 -2.87 -13.53
N LEU A 169 -15.42 -3.39 -12.92
CA LEU A 169 -15.33 -3.50 -11.46
C LEU A 169 -15.37 -2.12 -10.79
N LEU A 170 -14.63 -1.14 -11.29
CA LEU A 170 -14.61 0.23 -10.75
C LEU A 170 -15.98 0.92 -10.88
N LEU A 171 -16.63 0.82 -12.04
CA LEU A 171 -17.97 1.38 -12.26
C LEU A 171 -19.01 0.73 -11.34
N SER A 172 -18.94 -0.60 -11.14
CA SER A 172 -19.85 -1.31 -10.23
C SER A 172 -19.71 -0.87 -8.77
N ARG A 173 -18.60 -0.19 -8.42
CA ARG A 173 -18.34 0.37 -7.10
C ARG A 173 -18.54 1.89 -7.04
N GLY A 174 -19.10 2.49 -8.09
CA GLY A 174 -19.46 3.91 -8.12
C GLY A 174 -18.31 4.86 -8.49
N ALA A 175 -17.28 4.39 -9.20
CA ALA A 175 -16.25 5.28 -9.72
C ALA A 175 -16.85 6.29 -10.72
N ASN A 176 -16.50 7.57 -10.59
CA ASN A 176 -17.07 8.63 -11.43
C ASN A 176 -16.37 8.72 -12.82
N PRO A 177 -17.07 8.39 -13.94
CA PRO A 177 -16.50 8.42 -15.28
C PRO A 177 -16.29 9.84 -15.85
N ASN A 178 -16.80 10.86 -15.18
CA ASN A 178 -16.74 12.25 -15.61
C ASN A 178 -15.70 13.09 -14.87
N THR A 179 -14.92 12.49 -13.95
CA THR A 179 -13.85 13.21 -13.25
C THR A 179 -12.81 13.69 -14.26
N MET A 180 -12.61 15.01 -14.36
CA MET A 180 -11.65 15.60 -15.29
C MET A 180 -10.27 15.69 -14.65
N ASP A 181 -9.26 15.31 -15.41
CA ASP A 181 -7.87 15.59 -15.07
C ASP A 181 -7.49 17.05 -15.39
N ARG A 182 -6.22 17.43 -15.15
CA ARG A 182 -5.73 18.79 -15.38
C ARG A 182 -5.75 19.24 -16.85
N TYR A 183 -5.95 18.30 -17.78
CA TYR A 183 -6.05 18.55 -19.22
C TYR A 183 -7.51 18.57 -19.70
N GLY A 184 -8.48 18.48 -18.79
CA GLY A 184 -9.90 18.37 -19.13
C GLY A 184 -10.28 16.99 -19.66
N MET A 185 -9.43 15.97 -19.49
CA MET A 185 -9.70 14.61 -19.94
C MET A 185 -10.37 13.81 -18.83
N SER A 186 -11.62 13.41 -19.05
CA SER A 186 -12.31 12.46 -18.19
C SER A 186 -12.12 11.01 -18.66
N PRO A 187 -12.34 9.99 -17.80
CA PRO A 187 -12.38 8.60 -18.24
C PRO A 187 -13.32 8.37 -19.44
N TRP A 188 -14.48 9.04 -19.47
CA TRP A 188 -15.38 9.03 -20.63
C TRP A 188 -14.71 9.57 -21.89
N ILE A 189 -14.17 10.80 -21.84
CA ILE A 189 -13.51 11.43 -23.00
C ILE A 189 -12.32 10.58 -23.47
N GLN A 190 -11.53 10.06 -22.53
CA GLN A 190 -10.40 9.17 -22.81
C GLN A 190 -10.82 7.88 -23.53
N SER A 191 -12.01 7.34 -23.23
CA SER A 191 -12.55 6.15 -23.92
C SER A 191 -12.94 6.44 -25.37
N CYS A 192 -13.41 7.66 -25.66
CA CYS A 192 -13.79 8.09 -27.01
C CYS A 192 -12.58 8.36 -27.90
N VAL A 193 -11.47 8.85 -27.33
CA VAL A 193 -10.23 9.12 -28.07
C VAL A 193 -9.47 7.83 -28.40
N ARG A 194 -9.60 6.79 -27.57
CA ARG A 194 -8.94 5.49 -27.83
C ARG A 194 -9.69 4.69 -28.90
N ARG A 195 -8.91 3.94 -29.70
CA ARG A 195 -9.42 2.92 -30.64
C ARG A 195 -9.90 1.67 -29.88
N GLY A 196 -10.97 1.79 -29.09
CA GLY A 196 -11.48 0.73 -28.22
C GLY A 196 -12.97 0.89 -27.94
N GLU A 197 -13.81 0.49 -28.90
CA GLU A 197 -15.26 0.65 -28.81
C GLU A 197 -15.88 -0.05 -27.60
N SER A 198 -15.31 -1.18 -27.18
CA SER A 198 -15.87 -1.98 -26.08
C SER A 198 -15.92 -1.24 -24.74
N ILE A 199 -14.94 -0.38 -24.42
CA ILE A 199 -14.94 0.39 -23.17
C ILE A 199 -15.82 1.62 -23.29
N LYS A 200 -15.86 2.26 -24.46
CA LYS A 200 -16.77 3.35 -24.76
C LYS A 200 -18.23 2.91 -24.55
N TYR A 201 -18.62 1.78 -25.13
CA TYR A 201 -19.97 1.25 -24.96
C TYR A 201 -20.25 0.82 -23.51
N LEU A 202 -19.27 0.23 -22.82
CA LEU A 202 -19.43 -0.11 -21.39
C LEU A 202 -19.74 1.13 -20.53
N LEU A 203 -19.03 2.24 -20.76
CA LEU A 203 -19.28 3.49 -20.04
C LEU A 203 -20.61 4.11 -20.44
N LEU A 204 -20.99 4.04 -21.72
CA LEU A 204 -22.27 4.54 -22.21
C LEU A 204 -23.44 3.78 -21.59
N ASP A 205 -23.35 2.45 -21.53
CA ASP A 205 -24.38 1.61 -20.91
C ASP A 205 -24.50 1.92 -19.41
N HIS A 206 -23.36 2.13 -18.73
CA HIS A 206 -23.37 2.55 -17.33
C HIS A 206 -24.02 3.94 -17.15
N LEU A 207 -23.70 4.91 -18.00
CA LEU A 207 -24.30 6.25 -17.95
C LEU A 207 -25.81 6.21 -18.22
N LYS A 208 -26.26 5.42 -19.20
CA LYS A 208 -27.69 5.21 -19.47
C LYS A 208 -28.43 4.57 -18.29
N ALA A 209 -27.79 3.63 -17.60
CA ALA A 209 -28.37 2.99 -16.43
C ALA A 209 -28.49 3.95 -15.23
N VAL A 210 -27.54 4.89 -15.08
CA VAL A 210 -27.55 5.86 -13.97
C VAL A 210 -28.43 7.07 -14.27
N PHE A 211 -28.53 7.49 -15.53
CA PHE A 211 -29.28 8.68 -15.97
C PHE A 211 -30.25 8.36 -17.12
N PRO A 212 -31.28 7.51 -16.91
CA PRO A 212 -32.16 7.08 -17.99
C PRO A 212 -32.88 8.24 -18.69
N ASP A 213 -33.24 9.28 -17.94
CA ASP A 213 -34.02 10.44 -18.43
C ASP A 213 -33.23 11.33 -19.42
N ILE A 214 -31.90 11.24 -19.46
CA ILE A 214 -31.06 12.02 -20.38
C ILE A 214 -30.98 11.34 -21.77
N PHE A 215 -31.24 10.03 -21.83
CA PHE A 215 -31.02 9.21 -23.02
C PHE A 215 -32.30 8.60 -23.62
N SER A 216 -33.49 9.01 -23.12
CA SER A 216 -34.81 8.72 -23.69
C SER A 216 -35.19 9.70 -24.79
#